data_AF-A0A193SJ40-F1
#
_entry.id   AF-A0A193SJ40-F1
#
_cell.length_a   1.000
_cell.length_b   1.000
_cell.length_c   1.000
_cell.angle_alpha   90.00
_cell.angle_beta   90.00
_cell.angle_gamma   90.00
#
_symmetry.space_group_name_H-M   'P 1'
#
loop_
_entity.id
_entity.type
_entity.pdbx_description
1 polymer ?
#
loop_
_entity_poly.entity_id
_entity_poly.type
_entity_poly.pdbx_seq_one_letter_code
_entity_poly.pdbx_strand_id
1 'polypeptide(L)'
;MLSKVMDAWSGLVDGFYRKQFGGNERIRLYESMTALLENGVPLDLALDRIGSIYSDGGRRARHPIALASYGIGKAVDGGKTLAQACLNWVPYQEHAVISAGEKSGNLIQAFSDCVRIIEARQKVMKLVLSTALYPIFVWSLMAYLLNVVATRVVPAMSRSSNPEAWTGAPMVLHIIATFVTNWGTLVLCLVVALIVTSIVTLPYRANACTGPHA
;
A
#
# COMPACT_ATOMS: atom_id res chain seq x y z
N MET A 1 -14.20 20.73 -28.65
CA MET A 1 -14.78 19.59 -27.89
C MET A 1 -13.78 18.46 -27.70
N LEU A 2 -13.05 18.04 -28.75
CA LEU A 2 -12.00 17.02 -28.65
C LEU A 2 -10.82 17.40 -27.73
N SER A 3 -10.42 18.68 -27.67
CA SER A 3 -9.37 19.15 -26.74
C SER A 3 -9.74 18.94 -25.28
N LYS A 4 -10.95 19.33 -24.87
CA LYS A 4 -11.45 19.15 -23.49
C LYS A 4 -11.49 17.67 -23.06
N VAL A 5 -11.78 16.76 -23.98
CA VAL A 5 -11.78 15.31 -23.71
C VAL A 5 -10.35 14.79 -23.57
N MET A 6 -9.42 15.29 -24.38
CA MET A 6 -8.00 14.92 -24.34
C MET A 6 -7.30 15.47 -23.09
N ASP A 7 -7.67 16.67 -22.63
CA ASP A 7 -7.21 17.29 -21.38
C ASP A 7 -7.77 16.56 -20.14
N ALA A 8 -9.01 16.06 -20.21
CA ALA A 8 -9.59 15.24 -19.16
C ALA A 8 -8.93 13.85 -19.08
N TRP A 9 -8.61 13.25 -20.23
CA TRP A 9 -7.88 11.98 -20.32
C TRP A 9 -6.44 12.12 -19.82
N SER A 10 -5.73 13.19 -20.17
CA SER A 10 -4.37 13.43 -19.67
C SER A 10 -4.36 13.64 -18.14
N GLY A 11 -5.31 14.40 -17.59
CA GLY A 11 -5.44 14.57 -16.14
C GLY A 11 -5.68 13.26 -15.37
N LEU A 12 -6.48 12.35 -15.93
CA LEU A 12 -6.69 11.01 -15.34
C LEU A 12 -5.43 10.15 -15.40
N VAL A 13 -4.74 10.18 -16.54
CA VAL A 13 -3.48 9.46 -16.76
C VAL A 13 -2.39 9.98 -15.81
N ASP A 14 -2.28 11.31 -15.65
CA ASP A 14 -1.34 11.94 -14.73
C ASP A 14 -1.68 11.63 -13.26
N GLY A 15 -2.97 11.57 -12.93
CA GLY A 15 -3.44 11.09 -11.62
C GLY A 15 -3.09 9.62 -11.34
N PHE A 16 -3.14 8.77 -12.37
CA PHE A 16 -2.72 7.37 -12.27
C PHE A 16 -1.22 7.24 -12.06
N TYR A 17 -0.40 7.95 -12.84
CA TYR A 17 1.06 7.95 -12.67
C TYR A 17 1.51 8.60 -11.34
N ARG A 18 0.78 9.60 -10.84
CA ARG A 18 0.95 10.13 -9.48
C ARG A 18 0.71 9.08 -8.41
N LYS A 19 -0.31 8.24 -8.54
CA LYS A 19 -0.53 7.11 -7.62
C LYS A 19 0.56 6.05 -7.70
N GLN A 20 1.25 5.95 -8.85
CA GLN A 20 2.36 5.03 -9.05
C GLN A 20 3.68 5.52 -8.44
N PHE A 21 3.71 6.71 -7.83
CA PHE A 21 4.81 7.19 -7.00
C PHE A 21 4.83 6.47 -5.63
N GLY A 22 5.20 5.20 -5.70
CA GLY A 22 5.23 4.27 -4.57
C GLY A 22 6.45 4.45 -3.66
N GLY A 23 6.58 3.57 -2.67
CA GLY A 23 7.68 3.63 -1.69
C GLY A 23 9.06 3.48 -2.35
N ASN A 24 9.19 2.60 -3.35
CA ASN A 24 10.46 2.38 -4.04
C ASN A 24 10.88 3.60 -4.88
N GLU A 25 9.91 4.25 -5.52
CA GLU A 25 10.14 5.47 -6.29
C GLU A 25 10.55 6.63 -5.37
N ARG A 26 9.93 6.73 -4.19
CA ARG A 26 10.30 7.71 -3.16
C ARG A 26 11.69 7.48 -2.59
N ILE A 27 12.07 6.23 -2.31
CA ILE A 27 13.45 5.90 -1.89
C ILE A 27 14.45 6.40 -2.93
N ARG A 28 14.26 6.05 -4.20
CA ARG A 28 15.14 6.49 -5.29
C ARG A 28 15.23 8.00 -5.43
N LEU A 29 14.10 8.70 -5.27
CA LEU A 29 14.09 10.17 -5.27
C LEU A 29 14.94 10.71 -4.10
N TYR A 30 14.71 10.24 -2.88
CA TYR A 30 15.44 10.71 -1.70
C TYR A 30 16.92 10.40 -1.76
N GLU A 31 17.33 9.19 -2.18
CA GLU A 31 18.74 8.84 -2.38
C GLU A 31 19.41 9.75 -3.42
N SER A 32 18.74 10.02 -4.54
CA SER A 32 19.24 10.92 -5.58
C SER A 32 19.37 12.36 -5.06
N MET A 33 18.39 12.83 -4.27
CA MET A 33 18.42 14.16 -3.65
C MET A 33 19.57 14.27 -2.65
N THR A 34 19.71 13.29 -1.75
CA THR A 34 20.83 13.22 -0.78
C THR A 34 22.17 13.30 -1.51
N ALA A 35 22.39 12.45 -2.53
CA ALA A 35 23.64 12.42 -3.28
C ALA A 35 23.95 13.76 -3.97
N LEU A 36 22.95 14.44 -4.55
CA LEU A 36 23.17 15.73 -5.20
C LEU A 36 23.44 16.84 -4.18
N LEU A 37 22.69 16.89 -3.08
CA LEU A 37 22.86 17.90 -2.03
C LEU A 37 24.20 17.73 -1.29
N GLU A 38 24.65 16.49 -1.06
CA GLU A 38 25.99 16.20 -0.50
C GLU A 38 27.11 16.73 -1.41
N ASN A 39 26.90 16.70 -2.73
CA ASN A 39 27.81 17.28 -3.71
C ASN A 39 27.67 18.81 -3.85
N GLY A 40 26.90 19.46 -2.97
CA GLY A 40 26.71 20.92 -2.97
C GLY A 40 25.82 21.45 -4.10
N VAL A 41 25.10 20.57 -4.80
CA VAL A 41 24.13 20.99 -5.81
C VAL A 41 22.95 21.68 -5.11
N PRO A 42 22.52 22.88 -5.54
CA PRO A 42 21.38 23.54 -4.92
C PRO A 42 20.08 22.77 -5.21
N LEU A 43 19.11 22.90 -4.30
CA LEU A 43 17.90 22.08 -4.25
C LEU A 43 17.04 22.14 -5.53
N ASP A 44 16.88 23.34 -6.07
CA ASP A 44 16.17 23.63 -7.33
C ASP A 44 16.81 22.90 -8.51
N LEU A 45 18.13 23.00 -8.65
CA LEU A 45 18.88 22.33 -9.70
C LEU A 45 18.90 20.81 -9.51
N ALA A 46 18.90 20.34 -8.26
CA ALA A 46 18.83 18.92 -7.95
C ALA A 46 17.49 18.31 -8.41
N LEU A 47 16.37 18.99 -8.14
CA LEU A 47 15.04 18.57 -8.59
C LEU A 47 14.95 18.51 -10.12
N ASP A 48 15.46 19.53 -10.81
CA ASP A 48 15.46 19.56 -12.28
C ASP A 48 16.35 18.46 -12.89
N ARG A 49 17.55 18.24 -12.32
CA ARG A 49 18.44 17.14 -12.74
C ARG A 49 17.80 15.77 -12.56
N ILE A 50 17.18 15.52 -11.41
CA ILE A 50 16.48 14.24 -11.20
C ILE A 50 15.32 14.10 -12.19
N GLY A 51 14.53 15.17 -12.39
CA GLY A 51 13.45 15.18 -13.36
C GLY A 51 13.92 14.82 -14.78
N SER A 52 15.01 15.42 -15.24
CA SER A 52 15.59 15.18 -16.57
C SER A 52 16.19 13.77 -16.71
N ILE A 53 16.86 13.25 -15.68
CA ILE A 53 17.39 11.88 -15.67
C ILE A 53 16.26 10.85 -15.78
N TYR A 54 15.25 10.94 -14.93
CA TYR A 54 14.17 9.95 -14.89
C TYR A 54 13.17 10.10 -16.04
N SER A 55 13.13 11.26 -16.70
CA SER A 55 12.34 11.45 -17.93
C SER A 55 13.07 10.97 -19.19
N ASP A 56 14.32 10.52 -19.12
CA ASP A 56 15.14 10.11 -20.27
C ASP A 56 15.12 11.17 -21.39
N GLY A 57 15.40 12.44 -21.01
CA GLY A 57 15.35 13.57 -21.93
C GLY A 57 13.97 13.83 -22.54
N GLY A 58 12.89 13.50 -21.80
CA GLY A 58 11.51 13.67 -22.22
C GLY A 58 10.85 12.45 -22.87
N ARG A 59 11.62 11.40 -23.21
CA ARG A 59 11.07 10.14 -23.78
C ARG A 59 10.16 9.40 -22.81
N ARG A 60 10.41 9.55 -21.51
CA ARG A 60 9.64 8.99 -20.40
C ARG A 60 9.15 10.09 -19.47
N ALA A 61 8.61 11.18 -20.03
CA ALA A 61 8.09 12.32 -19.26
C ALA A 61 7.04 11.92 -18.19
N ARG A 62 6.35 10.80 -18.38
CA ARG A 62 5.36 10.26 -17.43
C ARG A 62 5.95 9.34 -16.35
N HIS A 63 7.27 9.27 -16.21
CA HIS A 63 7.89 8.51 -15.13
C HIS A 63 7.49 9.13 -13.78
N PRO A 64 7.04 8.34 -12.77
CA PRO A 64 6.52 8.88 -11.51
C PRO A 64 7.50 9.82 -10.79
N ILE A 65 8.79 9.48 -10.80
CA ILE A 65 9.85 10.30 -10.21
C ILE A 65 10.00 11.62 -10.97
N ALA A 66 9.96 11.60 -12.31
CA ALA A 66 10.07 12.82 -13.10
C ALA A 66 8.88 13.76 -12.85
N LEU A 67 7.67 13.21 -12.84
CA LEU A 67 6.46 13.97 -12.51
C LEU A 67 6.52 14.59 -11.11
N ALA A 68 7.02 13.83 -10.12
CA ALA A 68 7.20 14.32 -8.76
C ALA A 68 8.24 15.43 -8.69
N SER A 69 9.43 15.22 -9.26
CA SER A 69 10.51 16.21 -9.24
C SER A 69 10.12 17.51 -9.91
N TYR A 70 9.51 17.47 -11.11
CA TYR A 70 9.04 18.67 -11.79
C TYR A 70 7.87 19.34 -11.06
N GLY A 71 6.96 18.55 -10.49
CA GLY A 71 5.84 19.07 -9.72
C GLY A 71 6.27 19.78 -8.43
N ILE A 72 7.27 19.23 -7.74
CA ILE A 72 7.86 19.81 -6.53
C ILE A 72 8.70 21.04 -6.92
N GLY A 73 9.58 20.92 -7.92
CA GLY A 73 10.41 22.03 -8.41
C GLY A 73 9.59 23.25 -8.82
N LYS A 74 8.55 23.05 -9.65
CA LYS A 74 7.65 24.14 -10.04
C LYS A 74 6.94 24.82 -8.86
N ALA A 75 6.63 24.07 -7.81
CA ALA A 75 6.01 24.63 -6.61
C ALA A 75 7.02 25.44 -5.77
N VAL A 76 8.27 24.98 -5.69
CA VAL A 76 9.37 25.68 -5.03
C VAL A 76 9.73 26.97 -5.79
N ASP A 77 9.84 26.91 -7.12
CA ASP A 77 10.04 28.08 -7.99
C ASP A 77 8.91 29.11 -7.85
N GLY A 78 7.70 28.62 -7.57
CA GLY A 78 6.53 29.44 -7.26
C GLY A 78 6.53 30.05 -5.85
N GLY A 79 7.63 29.93 -5.10
CA GLY A 79 7.81 30.53 -3.78
C GLY A 79 7.30 29.70 -2.60
N LYS A 80 6.90 28.44 -2.82
CA LYS A 80 6.53 27.55 -1.71
C LYS A 80 7.77 26.94 -1.07
N THR A 81 7.70 26.69 0.23
CA THR A 81 8.69 25.85 0.92
C THR A 81 8.67 24.43 0.35
N LEU A 82 9.80 23.72 0.39
CA LEU A 82 9.92 22.33 -0.03
C LEU A 82 8.90 21.43 0.67
N ALA A 83 8.69 21.60 1.99
CA ALA A 83 7.70 20.81 2.72
C ALA A 83 6.28 20.96 2.12
N GLN A 84 5.85 22.21 1.89
CA GLN A 84 4.57 22.49 1.23
C GLN A 84 4.49 21.94 -0.19
N ALA A 85 5.59 21.99 -0.95
CA ALA A 85 5.64 21.45 -2.30
C ALA A 85 5.48 19.92 -2.34
N CYS A 86 6.04 19.22 -1.35
CA CYS A 86 5.98 17.76 -1.23
C CYS A 86 4.64 17.21 -0.72
N LEU A 87 3.78 18.04 -0.10
CA LEU A 87 2.57 17.61 0.61
C LEU A 87 1.60 16.76 -0.23
N ASN A 88 1.53 16.99 -1.55
CA ASN A 88 0.67 16.22 -2.46
C ASN A 88 1.34 14.96 -3.05
N TRP A 89 2.62 14.75 -2.79
CA TRP A 89 3.43 13.68 -3.37
C TRP A 89 3.86 12.64 -2.33
N VAL A 90 3.97 13.04 -1.06
CA VAL A 90 4.52 12.19 -0.01
C VAL A 90 3.51 11.99 1.13
N PRO A 91 3.51 10.84 1.82
CA PRO A 91 2.65 10.63 2.97
C PRO A 91 3.06 11.51 4.17
N TYR A 92 2.15 11.70 5.11
CA TYR A 92 2.30 12.60 6.26
C TYR A 92 3.60 12.40 7.06
N GLN A 93 4.03 11.16 7.29
CA GLN A 93 5.25 10.87 8.05
C GLN A 93 6.51 11.40 7.36
N GLU A 94 6.63 11.17 6.04
CA GLU A 94 7.74 11.67 5.24
C GLU A 94 7.71 13.20 5.16
N HIS A 95 6.52 13.78 5.00
CA HIS A 95 6.33 15.24 5.03
C HIS A 95 6.79 15.86 6.35
N ALA A 96 6.46 15.25 7.50
CA ALA A 96 6.87 15.76 8.81
C ALA A 96 8.40 15.79 8.95
N VAL A 97 9.09 14.75 8.48
CA VAL A 97 10.56 14.66 8.48
C VAL A 97 11.17 15.71 7.54
N ILE A 98 10.65 15.87 6.33
CA ILE A 98 11.09 16.90 5.38
C ILE A 98 10.89 18.30 5.96
N SER A 99 9.75 18.56 6.60
CA SER A 99 9.47 19.86 7.22
C SER A 99 10.42 20.17 8.38
N ALA A 100 10.76 19.17 9.20
CA ALA A 100 11.76 19.32 10.25
C ALA A 100 13.15 19.62 9.65
N GLY A 101 13.57 18.86 8.63
CA GLY A 101 14.84 19.04 7.95
C GLY A 101 14.99 20.39 7.24
N GLU A 102 13.90 20.88 6.63
CA GLU A 102 13.88 22.20 5.99
C GLU A 102 14.06 23.32 7.02
N LYS A 103 13.37 23.25 8.17
CA LYS A 103 13.49 24.24 9.25
C LYS A 103 14.86 24.21 9.92
N SER A 104 15.47 23.04 10.06
CA SER A 104 16.79 22.88 10.67
C SER A 104 17.95 23.08 9.67
N GLY A 105 17.66 23.28 8.39
CA GLY A 105 18.67 23.37 7.33
C GLY A 105 19.41 22.06 7.04
N ASN A 106 18.90 20.91 7.51
CA ASN A 106 19.54 19.60 7.35
C ASN A 106 18.67 18.66 6.50
N LEU A 107 18.54 19.00 5.22
CA LEU A 107 17.74 18.22 4.26
C LEU A 107 18.38 16.87 3.90
N ILE A 108 19.71 16.78 3.89
CA ILE A 108 20.45 15.54 3.62
C ILE A 108 20.06 14.47 4.64
N GLN A 109 20.12 14.81 5.93
CA GLN A 109 19.71 13.90 7.00
C GLN A 109 18.22 13.53 6.90
N ALA A 110 17.36 14.52 6.63
CA ALA A 110 15.91 14.29 6.53
C ALA A 110 15.54 13.32 5.40
N PHE A 111 16.19 13.42 4.23
CA PHE A 111 15.97 12.47 3.14
C PHE A 111 16.48 11.06 3.48
N SER A 112 17.64 10.95 4.14
CA SER A 112 18.14 9.65 4.67
C SER A 112 17.17 9.03 5.68
N ASP A 113 16.58 9.83 6.56
CA ASP A 113 15.59 9.36 7.54
C ASP A 113 14.28 8.92 6.85
N CYS A 114 13.85 9.63 5.79
CA CYS A 114 12.70 9.20 4.98
C CYS A 114 12.93 7.83 4.33
N VAL A 115 14.13 7.57 3.78
CA VAL A 115 14.49 6.24 3.24
C VAL A 115 14.36 5.18 4.32
N ARG A 116 14.96 5.41 5.50
CA ARG A 116 14.90 4.47 6.63
C ARG A 116 13.46 4.17 7.07
N ILE A 117 12.59 5.18 7.10
CA ILE A 117 11.16 4.99 7.42
C ILE A 117 10.47 4.09 6.41
N ILE A 118 10.69 4.31 5.11
CA ILE A 118 10.08 3.50 4.05
C ILE A 118 10.60 2.05 4.11
N GLU A 119 11.91 1.87 4.24
CA GLU A 119 12.53 0.54 4.34
C GLU A 119 12.06 -0.23 5.57
N ALA A 120 11.99 0.42 6.74
CA ALA A 120 11.47 -0.17 7.96
C ALA A 120 10.02 -0.64 7.76
N ARG A 121 9.18 0.18 7.12
CA ARG A 121 7.79 -0.18 6.81
C ARG A 121 7.71 -1.37 5.86
N GLN A 122 8.52 -1.39 4.80
CA GLN A 122 8.56 -2.50 3.84
C GLN A 122 9.01 -3.80 4.51
N LYS A 123 10.01 -3.73 5.39
CA LYS A 123 10.50 -4.89 6.16
C LYS A 123 9.42 -5.47 7.06
N VAL A 124 8.69 -4.62 7.79
CA VAL A 124 7.56 -5.05 8.63
C VAL A 124 6.47 -5.71 7.77
N MET A 125 6.08 -5.08 6.66
CA MET A 125 5.04 -5.64 5.78
C MET A 125 5.45 -6.97 5.16
N LYS A 126 6.73 -7.11 4.77
CA LYS A 126 7.26 -8.38 4.25
C LYS A 126 7.21 -9.48 5.29
N LEU A 127 7.54 -9.18 6.56
CA LEU A 127 7.49 -10.14 7.66
C LEU A 127 6.05 -10.57 7.99
N VAL A 128 5.13 -9.62 8.03
CA VAL A 128 3.69 -9.90 8.23
C VAL A 128 3.17 -10.80 7.10
N LEU A 129 3.51 -10.50 5.85
CA LEU A 129 3.08 -11.31 4.72
C LEU A 129 3.68 -12.72 4.78
N SER A 130 4.99 -12.85 5.03
CA SER A 130 5.66 -14.15 5.07
C SER A 130 5.13 -15.06 6.19
N THR A 131 4.73 -14.48 7.32
CA THR A 131 4.18 -15.24 8.46
C THR A 131 2.71 -15.56 8.29
N ALA A 132 1.93 -14.69 7.62
CA ALA A 132 0.51 -14.91 7.37
C ALA A 132 0.21 -15.93 6.25
N LEU A 133 1.13 -16.10 5.28
CA LEU A 133 0.91 -16.97 4.12
C LEU A 133 0.62 -18.43 4.51
N TYR A 134 1.39 -19.01 5.45
CA TYR A 134 1.20 -20.41 5.85
C TYR A 134 -0.16 -20.66 6.51
N PRO A 135 -0.57 -19.89 7.56
CA PRO A 135 -1.91 -20.01 8.11
C PRO A 135 -3.00 -19.80 7.05
N ILE A 136 -2.89 -18.80 6.18
CA ILE A 136 -3.90 -18.55 5.13
C ILE A 136 -4.07 -19.77 4.22
N PHE A 137 -2.97 -20.43 3.84
CA PHE A 137 -3.01 -21.64 3.03
C PHE A 137 -3.68 -22.82 3.75
N VAL A 138 -3.34 -23.05 5.03
CA VAL A 138 -3.94 -24.13 5.82
C VAL A 138 -5.43 -23.88 6.06
N TRP A 139 -5.81 -22.64 6.41
CA TRP A 139 -7.20 -22.25 6.61
C TRP A 139 -8.02 -22.33 5.33
N SER A 140 -7.45 -21.97 4.17
CA SER A 140 -8.15 -22.09 2.89
C SER A 140 -8.38 -23.54 2.49
N LEU A 141 -7.39 -24.42 2.70
CA LEU A 141 -7.54 -25.85 2.48
C LEU A 141 -8.60 -26.46 3.41
N MET A 142 -8.58 -26.08 4.69
CA MET A 142 -9.59 -26.50 5.66
C MET A 142 -11.01 -26.07 5.23
N ALA A 143 -11.18 -24.79 4.86
CA ALA A 143 -12.45 -24.26 4.39
C ALA A 143 -12.94 -24.98 3.12
N TYR A 144 -12.02 -25.29 2.19
CA TYR A 144 -12.33 -26.06 0.98
C TYR A 144 -12.80 -27.49 1.31
N LEU A 145 -12.08 -28.21 2.17
CA LEU A 145 -12.46 -29.57 2.57
C LEU A 145 -13.82 -29.59 3.26
N LEU A 146 -14.08 -28.64 4.18
CA LEU A 146 -15.39 -28.50 4.83
C LEU A 146 -16.51 -28.22 3.81
N ASN A 147 -16.24 -27.41 2.78
CA ASN A 147 -17.20 -27.16 1.71
C ASN A 147 -17.51 -28.43 0.90
N VAL A 148 -16.50 -29.24 0.56
CA VAL A 148 -16.68 -30.53 -0.11
C VAL A 148 -17.51 -31.49 0.75
N VAL A 149 -17.21 -31.56 2.06
CA VAL A 149 -18.00 -32.38 2.99
C VAL A 149 -19.46 -31.94 3.00
N ALA A 150 -19.71 -30.64 3.12
CA ALA A 150 -21.05 -30.08 3.19
C ALA A 150 -21.86 -30.29 1.90
N THR A 151 -21.23 -30.18 0.73
CA THR A 151 -21.93 -30.19 -0.57
C THR A 151 -21.94 -31.56 -1.26
N ARG A 152 -20.99 -32.45 -0.95
CA ARG A 152 -20.87 -33.76 -1.60
C ARG A 152 -21.08 -34.91 -0.64
N VAL A 153 -20.41 -34.91 0.52
CA VAL A 153 -20.39 -36.06 1.43
C VAL A 153 -21.70 -36.18 2.20
N VAL A 154 -22.16 -35.10 2.84
CA VAL A 154 -23.42 -35.12 3.62
C VAL A 154 -24.63 -35.47 2.74
N PRO A 155 -24.81 -34.86 1.55
CA PRO A 155 -25.92 -35.24 0.66
C PRO A 155 -25.81 -36.67 0.12
N ALA A 156 -24.60 -37.21 -0.04
CA ALA A 156 -24.43 -38.60 -0.45
C ALA A 156 -24.85 -39.58 0.64
N MET A 157 -24.51 -39.29 1.91
CA MET A 157 -24.94 -40.11 3.05
C MET A 157 -26.45 -40.03 3.30
N SER A 158 -27.05 -38.84 3.14
CA SER A 158 -28.49 -38.65 3.36
C SER A 158 -29.37 -39.38 2.33
N ARG A 159 -28.83 -39.73 1.16
CA ARG A 159 -29.53 -40.56 0.16
C ARG A 159 -29.67 -42.02 0.60
N SER A 160 -28.75 -42.51 1.43
CA SER A 160 -28.71 -43.91 1.85
C SER A 160 -29.28 -44.13 3.25
N SER A 161 -29.38 -43.08 4.09
CA SER A 161 -29.86 -43.17 5.47
C SER A 161 -30.54 -41.86 5.88
N ASN A 162 -31.66 -41.96 6.62
CA ASN A 162 -32.39 -40.79 7.10
C ASN A 162 -31.51 -39.93 8.04
N PRO A 163 -31.28 -38.64 7.72
CA PRO A 163 -30.44 -37.75 8.53
C PRO A 163 -30.93 -37.58 9.97
N GLU A 164 -32.24 -37.67 10.19
CA GLU A 164 -32.87 -37.50 11.51
C GLU A 164 -32.61 -38.67 12.46
N ALA A 165 -32.20 -39.82 11.93
CA ALA A 165 -31.83 -40.99 12.73
C ALA A 165 -30.36 -40.99 13.16
N TRP A 166 -29.57 -40.00 12.73
CA TRP A 166 -28.14 -39.96 13.00
C TRP A 166 -27.85 -39.48 14.43
N THR A 167 -27.16 -40.32 15.20
CA THR A 167 -26.65 -39.97 16.53
C THR A 167 -25.13 -40.04 16.57
N GLY A 168 -24.47 -39.14 17.31
CA GLY A 168 -23.01 -39.11 17.46
C GLY A 168 -22.29 -38.39 16.30
N ALA A 169 -21.25 -39.01 15.75
CA ALA A 169 -20.37 -38.35 14.77
C ALA A 169 -21.06 -37.84 13.48
N PRO A 170 -22.04 -38.56 12.88
CA PRO A 170 -22.73 -38.06 11.67
C PRO A 170 -23.65 -36.87 11.94
N MET A 171 -24.20 -36.76 13.16
CA MET A 171 -25.00 -35.59 13.57
C MET A 171 -24.13 -34.33 13.62
N VAL A 172 -22.96 -34.41 14.24
CA VAL A 172 -22.00 -33.29 14.29
C VAL A 172 -21.59 -32.86 12.89
N LEU A 173 -21.32 -33.84 12.01
CA LEU A 173 -21.00 -33.59 10.60
C LEU A 173 -22.14 -32.85 9.88
N HIS A 174 -23.39 -33.23 10.14
CA HIS A 174 -24.57 -32.58 9.55
C HIS A 174 -24.75 -31.13 10.04
N ILE A 175 -24.50 -30.86 11.33
CA ILE A 175 -24.54 -29.49 11.90
C ILE A 175 -23.45 -28.61 11.27
N ILE A 176 -22.23 -29.11 11.18
CA ILE A 176 -21.12 -28.37 10.54
C ILE A 176 -21.45 -28.11 9.07
N ALA A 177 -21.97 -29.12 8.36
CA ALA A 177 -22.33 -28.99 6.96
C ALA A 177 -23.41 -27.93 6.73
N THR A 178 -24.52 -27.97 7.48
CA THR A 178 -25.62 -27.00 7.38
C THR A 178 -25.17 -25.58 7.72
N PHE A 179 -24.27 -25.42 8.69
CA PHE A 179 -23.63 -24.13 8.97
C PHE A 179 -22.80 -23.64 7.78
N VAL A 180 -21.96 -24.49 7.20
CA VAL A 180 -21.09 -24.14 6.07
C VAL A 180 -21.89 -23.79 4.82
N THR A 181 -22.96 -24.52 4.49
CA THR A 181 -23.80 -24.20 3.33
C THR A 181 -24.63 -22.94 3.51
N ASN A 182 -25.17 -22.68 4.70
CA ASN A 182 -26.06 -21.54 4.92
C ASN A 182 -25.31 -20.23 5.25
N TRP A 183 -24.27 -20.31 6.07
CA TRP A 183 -23.55 -19.14 6.59
C TRP A 183 -22.10 -19.04 6.10
N GLY A 184 -21.57 -20.06 5.42
CA GLY A 184 -20.15 -20.13 5.07
C GLY A 184 -19.67 -18.98 4.19
N THR A 185 -20.47 -18.52 3.22
CA THR A 185 -20.12 -17.37 2.36
C THR A 185 -20.09 -16.06 3.15
N LEU A 186 -21.06 -15.83 4.03
CA LEU A 186 -21.11 -14.66 4.90
C LEU A 186 -19.92 -14.62 5.87
N VAL A 187 -19.59 -15.75 6.50
CA VAL A 187 -18.43 -15.88 7.39
C VAL A 187 -17.13 -15.63 6.62
N LEU A 188 -16.99 -16.19 5.41
CA LEU A 188 -15.82 -15.95 4.57
C LEU A 188 -15.66 -14.47 4.22
N CYS A 189 -16.75 -13.80 3.79
CA CYS A 189 -16.73 -12.37 3.52
C CYS A 189 -16.35 -11.55 4.76
N LEU A 190 -16.87 -11.90 5.94
CA LEU A 190 -16.55 -11.24 7.20
C LEU A 190 -15.09 -11.44 7.60
N VAL A 191 -14.54 -12.65 7.48
CA VAL A 191 -13.14 -12.93 7.77
C VAL A 191 -12.22 -12.17 6.82
N VAL A 192 -12.51 -12.16 5.52
CA VAL A 192 -11.75 -11.38 4.55
C VAL A 192 -11.81 -9.89 4.87
N ALA A 193 -12.99 -9.36 5.21
CA ALA A 193 -13.15 -7.97 5.62
C ALA A 193 -12.29 -7.67 6.87
N LEU A 194 -12.32 -8.52 7.89
CA LEU A 194 -11.50 -8.36 9.11
C LEU A 194 -10.00 -8.41 8.82
N ILE A 195 -9.55 -9.30 7.94
CA ILE A 195 -8.15 -9.40 7.54
C ILE A 195 -7.74 -8.11 6.81
N VAL A 196 -8.54 -7.64 5.86
CA VAL A 196 -8.28 -6.38 5.13
C VAL A 196 -8.25 -5.20 6.08
N THR A 197 -9.23 -5.06 6.99
CA THR A 197 -9.24 -3.97 7.96
C THR A 197 -8.04 -4.06 8.90
N SER A 198 -7.63 -5.25 9.32
CA SER A 198 -6.45 -5.43 10.17
C SER A 198 -5.17 -5.01 9.43
N ILE A 199 -5.00 -5.45 8.19
CA ILE A 199 -3.85 -5.09 7.34
C ILE A 199 -3.82 -3.58 7.07
N VAL A 200 -4.97 -2.93 6.87
CA VAL A 200 -5.07 -1.48 6.63
C VAL A 200 -4.90 -0.68 7.92
N THR A 201 -5.32 -1.21 9.06
CA THR A 201 -5.25 -0.52 10.36
C THR A 201 -3.84 -0.61 10.97
N LEU A 202 -3.10 -1.69 10.72
CA LEU A 202 -1.70 -1.85 11.15
C LEU A 202 -0.79 -0.66 10.76
N PRO A 203 -0.74 -0.20 9.50
CA PRO A 203 0.04 0.97 9.13
C PRO A 203 -0.56 2.27 9.69
N TYR A 204 -1.88 2.34 9.93
CA TYR A 204 -2.51 3.54 10.50
C TYR A 204 -2.14 3.74 11.97
N ARG A 205 -2.11 2.68 12.79
CA ARG A 205 -1.76 2.79 14.23
C ARG A 205 -0.26 3.01 14.45
N ALA A 206 0.60 2.52 13.56
CA ALA A 206 2.02 2.86 13.57
C ALA A 206 2.25 4.37 13.34
N ASN A 207 1.40 5.04 12.54
CA ASN A 207 1.48 6.50 12.34
C ASN A 207 1.00 7.31 13.56
N ALA A 208 0.16 6.74 14.43
CA ALA A 208 -0.43 7.45 15.56
C ALA A 208 0.51 7.55 16.77
N CYS A 209 1.45 6.61 16.94
CA CYS A 209 2.37 6.59 18.07
C CYS A 209 3.55 7.59 17.95
N THR A 210 3.70 8.28 16.82
CA THR A 210 4.74 9.31 16.60
C THR A 210 4.17 10.73 16.52
N GLY A 211 2.96 10.96 17.07
CA GLY A 211 2.41 12.30 17.29
C GLY A 211 3.21 13.05 18.36
N PRO A 212 3.33 14.38 18.26
CA PRO A 212 4.35 15.13 18.98
C PRO A 212 4.03 15.17 20.47
N HIS A 213 4.90 14.56 21.28
CA HIS A 213 5.15 15.12 22.60
C HIS A 213 5.81 16.49 22.34
N ALA A 214 5.03 17.53 22.62
CA ALA A 214 5.50 18.90 22.74
C ALA A 214 6.65 19.01 23.74
#